data_AF-A0A1X0J1Z1-F1
#
_entry.id   AF-A0A1X0J1Z1-F1
#
_cell.length_a   1.000
_cell.length_b   1.000
_cell.length_c   1.000
_cell.angle_alpha   90.00
_cell.angle_beta   90.00
_cell.angle_gamma   90.00
#
_symmetry.space_group_name_H-M   'P 1'
#
loop_
_entity.id
_entity.type
_entity.pdbx_description
1 polymer ?
#
loop_
_entity_poly.entity_id
_entity_poly.type
_entity_poly.pdbx_seq_one_letter_code
_entity_poly.pdbx_strand_id
1 'polypeptide(L)'
;MGGWMILDALLSKAGADYLAQSHWGGTLRHVEGGPEWLRGGFSTNGGKVHCPAFGTPILSIKVTRITAYGLALPADLRAEIERCRKDSHALNLTQYGWCHCPWQHEARHEHSEPCKRYHPTAAEDDTARAEHWRILDLEKVLVRRAFQFDEEPVGQLALFD
;
A
#
# COMPACT_ATOMS: atom_id res chain seq x y z
N MET A 1 7.57 5.05 3.90
CA MET A 1 6.84 4.72 2.66
C MET A 1 6.70 3.21 2.63
N GLY A 2 5.50 2.68 2.47
CA GLY A 2 5.20 1.24 2.52
C GLY A 2 3.77 1.01 2.04
N GLY A 3 3.22 -0.17 2.22
CA GLY A 3 1.84 -0.41 1.79
C GLY A 3 1.72 -0.82 0.32
N TRP A 4 0.47 -0.97 -0.10
CA TRP A 4 0.08 -1.18 -1.50
C TRP A 4 0.66 -0.18 -2.49
N MET A 5 0.86 1.09 -2.10
CA MET A 5 1.41 2.11 -3.00
C MET A 5 2.82 1.76 -3.48
N ILE A 6 3.64 1.17 -2.62
CA ILE A 6 4.97 0.71 -2.99
C ILE A 6 4.90 -0.54 -3.87
N LEU A 7 4.07 -1.52 -3.52
CA LEU A 7 3.89 -2.71 -4.34
C LEU A 7 3.35 -2.37 -5.73
N ASP A 8 2.36 -1.50 -5.83
CA ASP A 8 1.79 -1.04 -7.11
C ASP A 8 2.85 -0.30 -7.95
N ALA A 9 3.72 0.50 -7.32
CA ALA A 9 4.82 1.19 -7.99
C ALA A 9 5.94 0.26 -8.49
N LEU A 10 6.19 -0.85 -7.78
CA LEU A 10 7.09 -1.92 -8.24
C LEU A 10 6.50 -2.65 -9.46
N LEU A 11 5.18 -2.86 -9.50
CA LEU A 11 4.53 -3.60 -10.57
C LEU A 11 4.34 -2.79 -11.86
N SER A 12 4.16 -1.48 -11.76
CA SER A 12 3.75 -0.70 -12.94
C SER A 12 4.09 0.79 -12.87
N LYS A 13 4.18 1.40 -14.07
CA LYS A 13 4.27 2.86 -14.21
C LYS A 13 3.04 3.56 -13.60
N ALA A 14 1.84 3.00 -13.77
CA ALA A 14 0.62 3.58 -13.23
C ALA A 14 0.64 3.65 -11.69
N GLY A 15 1.13 2.60 -11.02
CA GLY A 15 1.33 2.62 -9.56
C GLY A 15 2.38 3.63 -9.13
N ALA A 16 3.46 3.81 -9.91
CA ALA A 16 4.46 4.84 -9.67
C ALA A 16 3.91 6.26 -9.85
N ASP A 17 3.12 6.50 -10.90
CA ASP A 17 2.47 7.78 -11.12
C ASP A 17 1.49 8.08 -9.96
N TYR A 18 0.73 7.08 -9.51
CA TYR A 18 -0.15 7.21 -8.35
C TYR A 18 0.63 7.52 -7.07
N LEU A 19 1.74 6.83 -6.80
CA LEU A 19 2.62 7.13 -5.67
C LEU A 19 3.11 8.59 -5.73
N ALA A 20 3.52 9.07 -6.90
CA ALA A 20 3.96 10.45 -7.11
C ALA A 20 2.85 11.50 -6.93
N GLN A 21 1.62 11.18 -7.31
CA GLN A 21 0.47 12.10 -7.29
C GLN A 21 -0.32 12.06 -5.99
N SER A 22 -0.27 10.96 -5.24
CA SER A 22 -1.11 10.74 -4.07
C SER A 22 -0.88 11.75 -2.94
N HIS A 23 0.16 12.61 -3.05
CA HIS A 23 0.66 13.48 -1.98
C HIS A 23 0.82 12.70 -0.67
N TRP A 24 0.97 11.36 -0.75
CA TRP A 24 0.88 10.54 0.44
C TRP A 24 1.99 10.96 1.37
N GLY A 25 1.52 11.42 2.54
CA GLY A 25 2.31 12.16 3.50
C GLY A 25 3.67 11.54 3.63
N GLY A 26 4.67 12.33 3.27
CA GLY A 26 5.99 12.14 3.81
C GLY A 26 5.93 11.94 5.32
N THR A 27 6.99 11.42 5.93
CA THR A 27 7.04 11.51 7.39
C THR A 27 6.95 12.98 7.83
N LEU A 28 7.43 13.91 6.97
CA LEU A 28 7.45 15.38 7.17
C LEU A 28 8.06 15.80 8.51
N ARG A 29 8.73 14.85 9.18
CA ARG A 29 9.33 14.96 10.49
C ARG A 29 10.46 13.96 10.58
N HIS A 30 11.37 14.24 11.51
CA HIS A 30 12.47 13.35 11.81
C HIS A 30 11.96 11.95 12.19
N VAL A 31 12.65 10.93 11.67
CA VAL A 31 12.45 9.53 12.03
C VAL A 31 13.55 9.17 13.01
N GLU A 32 13.16 8.90 14.25
CA GLU A 32 14.09 8.46 15.30
C GLU A 32 14.78 7.15 14.89
N GLY A 33 16.09 7.07 15.11
CA GLY A 33 16.92 5.94 14.65
C GLY A 33 17.13 5.88 13.13
N GLY A 34 16.60 6.83 12.36
CA GLY A 34 16.79 6.91 10.92
C GLY A 34 18.20 7.42 10.53
N PRO A 35 18.63 7.15 9.28
CA PRO A 35 19.91 7.63 8.79
C PRO A 35 19.95 9.17 8.70
N GLU A 36 21.15 9.74 8.71
CA GLU A 36 21.33 11.20 8.72
C GLU A 36 20.61 11.90 7.56
N TRP A 37 20.62 11.28 6.38
CA TRP A 37 19.95 11.84 5.20
C TRP A 37 18.42 11.88 5.31
N LEU A 38 17.82 11.15 6.26
CA LEU A 38 16.39 11.17 6.57
C LEU A 38 16.05 12.15 7.71
N ARG A 39 17.03 12.93 8.19
CA ARG A 39 16.79 14.00 9.16
C ARG A 39 15.81 15.02 8.56
N GLY A 40 14.72 15.32 9.26
CA GLY A 40 13.62 16.14 8.72
C GLY A 40 12.58 15.36 7.89
N GLY A 41 12.73 14.04 7.77
CA GLY A 41 11.79 13.17 7.07
C GLY A 41 11.92 13.20 5.55
N PHE A 42 11.00 12.53 4.87
CA PHE A 42 10.88 12.60 3.42
C PHE A 42 9.57 13.27 3.00
N SER A 43 9.47 13.71 1.74
CA SER A 43 8.21 14.10 1.08
C SER A 43 8.15 13.52 -0.33
N THR A 44 6.95 13.33 -0.88
CA THR A 44 6.76 12.92 -2.28
C THR A 44 6.08 14.06 -3.05
N ASN A 45 6.78 14.62 -4.03
CA ASN A 45 6.22 15.62 -4.94
C ASN A 45 6.96 15.60 -6.28
N GLY A 46 6.33 16.09 -7.35
CA GLY A 46 7.00 16.25 -8.65
C GLY A 46 7.59 14.96 -9.25
N GLY A 47 7.00 13.79 -8.97
CA GLY A 47 7.54 12.50 -9.44
C GLY A 47 8.77 12.00 -8.68
N LYS A 48 9.08 12.59 -7.53
CA LYS A 48 10.27 12.29 -6.74
C LYS A 48 9.95 12.13 -5.26
N VAL A 49 10.81 11.38 -4.59
CA VAL A 49 10.93 11.34 -3.13
C VAL A 49 12.09 12.25 -2.74
N HIS A 50 11.85 13.22 -1.86
CA HIS A 50 12.84 14.18 -1.39
C HIS A 50 13.14 13.95 0.08
N CYS A 51 14.43 13.99 0.44
CA CYS A 51 14.89 14.07 1.82
C CYS A 51 15.92 15.21 1.94
N PRO A 52 15.86 16.08 2.98
CA PRO A 52 14.76 16.24 3.92
C PRO A 52 13.43 16.60 3.24
N ALA A 53 12.32 16.46 3.96
CA ALA A 53 10.99 16.81 3.46
C ALA A 53 10.84 18.28 3.06
N PHE A 54 11.58 19.17 3.74
CA PHE A 54 11.57 20.61 3.57
C PHE A 54 13.00 21.16 3.48
N GLY A 55 13.18 22.27 2.76
CA GLY A 55 14.49 22.86 2.51
C GLY A 55 15.19 22.26 1.30
N THR A 56 16.51 22.43 1.21
CA THR A 56 17.32 21.91 0.10
C THR A 56 17.41 20.39 0.20
N PRO A 57 16.90 19.63 -0.79
CA PRO A 57 17.00 18.17 -0.78
C PRO A 57 18.47 17.74 -0.88
N ILE A 58 18.89 16.89 0.05
CA ILE A 58 20.21 16.22 0.03
C ILE A 58 20.13 14.88 -0.70
N LEU A 59 18.93 14.28 -0.78
CA LEU A 59 18.64 13.07 -1.53
C LEU A 59 17.35 13.27 -2.31
N SER A 60 17.33 12.82 -3.57
CA SER A 60 16.14 12.87 -4.42
C SER A 60 16.06 11.65 -5.32
N ILE A 61 15.01 10.85 -5.15
CA ILE A 61 14.82 9.60 -5.89
C ILE A 61 13.67 9.79 -6.85
N LYS A 62 13.88 9.54 -8.14
CA LYS A 62 12.77 9.51 -9.10
C LYS A 62 11.93 8.28 -8.86
N VAL A 63 10.61 8.43 -8.77
CA VAL A 63 9.70 7.30 -8.57
C VAL A 63 9.81 6.28 -9.71
N THR A 64 10.19 6.71 -10.91
CA THR A 64 10.48 5.81 -12.04
C THR A 64 11.63 4.82 -11.79
N ARG A 65 12.58 5.13 -10.90
CA ARG A 65 13.62 4.19 -10.47
C ARG A 65 13.04 3.02 -9.67
N ILE A 66 11.99 3.28 -8.87
CA ILE A 66 11.28 2.25 -8.12
C ILE A 66 10.62 1.26 -9.07
N THR A 67 9.96 1.75 -10.14
CA THR A 67 9.37 0.87 -11.16
C THR A 67 10.44 0.11 -11.94
N ALA A 68 11.52 0.77 -12.36
CA ALA A 68 12.60 0.09 -13.10
C ALA A 68 13.20 -1.05 -12.27
N TYR A 69 13.37 -0.83 -10.97
CA TYR A 69 13.77 -1.86 -10.03
C TYR A 69 12.73 -2.98 -9.87
N GLY A 70 11.47 -2.61 -9.66
CA GLY A 70 10.38 -3.57 -9.52
C GLY A 70 10.22 -4.48 -10.73
N LEU A 71 10.45 -3.97 -11.95
CA LEU A 71 10.45 -4.76 -13.18
C LEU A 71 11.63 -5.72 -13.31
N ALA A 72 12.74 -5.45 -12.62
CA ALA A 72 13.92 -6.31 -12.55
C ALA A 72 13.85 -7.36 -11.43
N LEU A 73 12.83 -7.33 -10.58
CA LEU A 73 12.63 -8.34 -9.54
C LEU A 73 12.43 -9.74 -10.14
N PRO A 74 12.80 -10.80 -9.39
CA PRO A 74 12.51 -12.18 -9.78
C PRO A 74 11.04 -12.38 -10.18
N ALA A 75 10.82 -13.12 -11.27
CA ALA A 75 9.49 -13.27 -11.87
C ALA A 75 8.48 -13.96 -10.93
N ASP A 76 8.95 -14.89 -10.10
CA ASP A 76 8.18 -15.54 -9.05
C ASP A 76 7.74 -14.54 -7.97
N LEU A 77 8.64 -13.71 -7.46
CA LEU A 77 8.31 -12.67 -6.48
C LEU A 77 7.32 -11.66 -7.06
N ARG A 78 7.50 -11.25 -8.32
CA ARG A 78 6.52 -10.36 -8.99
C ARG A 78 5.14 -11.01 -9.10
N ALA A 79 5.07 -12.28 -9.49
CA ALA A 79 3.81 -13.01 -9.57
C ALA A 79 3.13 -13.16 -8.19
N GLU A 80 3.91 -13.32 -7.11
CA GLU A 80 3.37 -13.30 -5.74
C GLU A 80 2.77 -11.94 -5.37
N ILE A 81 3.43 -10.84 -5.72
CA ILE A 81 2.92 -9.47 -5.50
C ILE A 81 1.62 -9.25 -6.29
N GLU A 82 1.59 -9.63 -7.56
CA GLU A 82 0.40 -9.51 -8.42
C GLU A 82 -0.78 -10.33 -7.86
N ARG A 83 -0.53 -11.56 -7.41
CA ARG A 83 -1.55 -12.40 -6.78
C ARG A 83 -2.07 -11.78 -5.49
N CYS A 84 -1.17 -11.35 -4.59
CA CYS A 84 -1.56 -10.70 -3.34
C CYS A 84 -2.42 -9.45 -3.59
N ARG A 85 -2.06 -8.66 -4.62
CA ARG A 85 -2.84 -7.48 -5.01
C ARG A 85 -4.22 -7.85 -5.56
N LYS A 86 -4.30 -8.90 -6.38
CA LYS A 86 -5.57 -9.43 -6.90
C LYS A 86 -6.48 -9.92 -5.78
N ASP A 87 -5.94 -10.66 -4.81
CA ASP A 87 -6.69 -11.15 -3.65
C ASP A 87 -7.24 -9.98 -2.83
N SER A 88 -6.42 -8.96 -2.56
CA SER A 88 -6.84 -7.73 -1.88
C SER A 88 -7.97 -7.02 -2.63
N HIS A 89 -7.85 -6.87 -3.95
CA HIS A 89 -8.88 -6.24 -4.77
C HIS A 89 -10.18 -7.04 -4.78
N ALA A 90 -10.09 -8.38 -4.89
CA ALA A 90 -11.26 -9.26 -4.87
C ALA A 90 -12.00 -9.17 -3.52
N LEU A 91 -11.27 -9.20 -2.40
CA LEU A 91 -11.84 -9.04 -1.06
C LEU A 91 -12.55 -7.69 -0.92
N ASN A 92 -11.88 -6.60 -1.33
CA ASN A 92 -12.47 -5.25 -1.29
C ASN A 92 -13.74 -5.14 -2.13
N LEU A 93 -13.77 -5.72 -3.34
CA LEU A 93 -14.97 -5.72 -4.17
C LEU A 93 -16.13 -6.48 -3.53
N THR A 94 -15.86 -7.64 -2.93
CA THR A 94 -16.87 -8.41 -2.21
C THR A 94 -17.44 -7.58 -1.06
N GLN A 95 -16.57 -7.00 -0.22
CA GLN A 95 -16.99 -6.23 0.94
C GLN A 95 -17.64 -4.89 0.58
N TYR A 96 -17.32 -4.29 -0.58
CA TYR A 96 -17.93 -3.03 -1.02
C TYR A 96 -19.45 -3.12 -1.14
N GLY A 97 -19.97 -4.30 -1.51
CA GLY A 97 -21.41 -4.55 -1.61
C GLY A 97 -22.11 -4.72 -0.25
N TRP A 98 -21.36 -4.95 0.83
CA TRP A 98 -21.91 -5.30 2.13
C TRP A 98 -22.51 -4.09 2.84
N CYS A 99 -23.48 -4.34 3.71
CA CYS A 99 -24.07 -3.35 4.59
C CYS A 99 -24.18 -3.92 6.01
N HIS A 100 -23.77 -3.12 6.99
CA HIS A 100 -23.84 -3.48 8.42
C HIS A 100 -24.87 -2.62 9.15
N CYS A 101 -25.87 -2.08 8.44
CA CYS A 101 -26.96 -1.38 9.09
C CYS A 101 -27.90 -2.38 9.79
N PRO A 102 -28.60 -1.98 10.86
CA PRO A 102 -29.54 -2.88 11.55
C PRO A 102 -30.86 -3.08 10.78
N TRP A 103 -31.08 -2.34 9.68
CA TRP A 103 -32.36 -2.24 8.96
C TRP A 103 -32.55 -3.33 7.89
N GLN A 104 -31.99 -4.53 8.10
CA GLN A 104 -32.05 -5.63 7.13
C GLN A 104 -33.49 -6.14 6.93
N HIS A 105 -34.22 -6.29 8.03
CA HIS A 105 -35.56 -6.88 8.05
C HIS A 105 -36.66 -5.83 8.26
N GLU A 106 -36.31 -4.66 8.79
CA GLU A 106 -37.24 -3.61 9.15
C GLU A 106 -36.82 -2.27 8.53
N ALA A 107 -37.82 -1.49 8.13
CA ALA A 107 -37.62 -0.13 7.65
C ALA A 107 -37.10 0.78 8.78
N ARG A 108 -36.21 1.71 8.44
CA ARG A 108 -35.68 2.69 9.39
C ARG A 108 -36.75 3.63 9.97
N HIS A 109 -37.75 3.94 9.16
CA HIS A 109 -38.93 4.76 9.50
C HIS A 109 -40.09 4.48 8.54
N GLU A 110 -41.28 4.98 8.86
CA GLU A 110 -42.55 4.71 8.15
C GLU A 110 -42.55 4.98 6.63
N HIS A 111 -41.70 5.89 6.15
CA HIS A 111 -41.55 6.21 4.73
C HIS A 111 -40.36 5.56 4.04
N SER A 112 -39.75 4.54 4.65
CA SER A 112 -38.62 3.82 4.09
C SER A 112 -38.92 2.33 3.94
N GLU A 113 -38.17 1.69 3.07
CA GLU A 113 -38.16 0.23 2.95
C GLU A 113 -36.99 -0.35 3.76
N PRO A 114 -37.02 -1.64 4.11
CA PRO A 114 -35.85 -2.36 4.59
C PRO A 114 -34.66 -2.21 3.63
N CYS A 115 -33.46 -2.28 4.18
CA CYS A 115 -32.24 -2.12 3.42
C CYS A 115 -32.07 -3.25 2.40
N LYS A 116 -31.97 -2.90 1.12
CA LYS A 116 -31.84 -3.85 0.00
C LYS A 116 -30.41 -4.30 -0.28
N ARG A 117 -29.42 -3.74 0.42
CA ARG A 117 -28.03 -4.17 0.30
C ARG A 117 -27.86 -5.54 0.96
N TYR A 118 -26.83 -6.26 0.52
CA TYR A 118 -26.49 -7.53 1.14
C TYR A 118 -25.92 -7.30 2.55
N HIS A 119 -26.46 -8.01 3.53
CA HIS A 119 -25.96 -8.01 4.90
C HIS A 119 -25.23 -9.33 5.14
N PRO A 120 -23.92 -9.31 5.39
CA PRO A 120 -23.16 -10.53 5.60
C PRO A 120 -23.59 -11.19 6.91
N THR A 121 -23.48 -12.51 6.95
CA THR A 121 -23.52 -13.24 8.21
C THR A 121 -22.26 -12.96 9.03
N ALA A 122 -22.34 -13.18 10.35
CA ALA A 122 -21.16 -13.03 11.22
C ALA A 122 -19.97 -13.90 10.76
N ALA A 123 -20.25 -15.11 10.26
CA ALA A 123 -19.22 -16.02 9.76
C ALA A 123 -18.54 -15.50 8.47
N GLU A 124 -19.28 -14.85 7.58
CA GLU A 124 -18.72 -14.21 6.39
C GLU A 124 -17.86 -13.00 6.77
N ASP A 125 -18.31 -12.20 7.73
CA ASP A 125 -17.53 -11.08 8.29
C ASP A 125 -16.23 -11.56 8.94
N ASP A 126 -16.29 -12.61 9.76
CA ASP A 126 -15.12 -13.22 10.38
C ASP A 126 -14.12 -13.73 9.35
N THR A 127 -14.62 -14.40 8.31
CA THR A 127 -13.80 -14.93 7.23
C THR A 127 -13.12 -13.81 6.44
N ALA A 128 -13.87 -12.77 6.07
CA ALA A 128 -13.32 -11.63 5.34
C ALA A 128 -12.30 -10.85 6.17
N ARG A 129 -12.54 -10.70 7.48
CA ARG A 129 -11.59 -10.09 8.41
C ARG A 129 -10.30 -10.93 8.54
N ALA A 130 -10.41 -12.24 8.69
CA ALA A 130 -9.24 -13.12 8.75
C ALA A 130 -8.42 -13.03 7.44
N GLU A 131 -9.09 -13.01 6.31
CA GLU A 131 -8.45 -12.87 5.00
C GLU A 131 -7.78 -11.50 4.82
N HIS A 132 -8.43 -10.42 5.28
CA HIS A 132 -7.83 -9.09 5.31
C HIS A 132 -6.49 -9.08 6.05
N TRP A 133 -6.44 -9.68 7.25
CA TRP A 133 -5.20 -9.75 8.03
C TRP A 133 -4.13 -10.61 7.35
N ARG A 134 -4.51 -11.76 6.81
CA ARG A 134 -3.60 -12.63 6.05
C ARG A 134 -2.96 -11.87 4.88
N ILE A 135 -3.77 -11.14 4.12
CA ILE A 135 -3.31 -10.32 2.99
C ILE A 135 -2.39 -9.19 3.46
N LEU A 136 -2.75 -8.49 4.55
CA LEU A 136 -1.95 -7.40 5.10
C LEU A 136 -0.57 -7.89 5.59
N ASP A 137 -0.51 -9.05 6.22
CA ASP A 137 0.76 -9.62 6.66
C ASP A 137 1.60 -10.11 5.48
N LEU A 138 0.97 -10.72 4.46
CA LEU A 138 1.65 -11.08 3.22
C LEU A 138 2.20 -9.84 2.48
N GLU A 139 1.44 -8.75 2.43
CA GLU A 139 1.89 -7.47 1.86
C GLU A 139 3.19 -6.99 2.52
N LYS A 140 3.25 -6.98 3.86
CA LYS A 140 4.48 -6.61 4.59
C LYS A 140 5.66 -7.51 4.24
N VAL A 141 5.45 -8.83 4.20
CA VAL A 141 6.49 -9.80 3.85
C VAL A 141 7.00 -9.56 2.42
N LEU A 142 6.10 -9.31 1.48
CA LEU A 142 6.46 -9.06 0.08
C LEU A 142 7.22 -7.74 -0.09
N VAL A 143 6.86 -6.68 0.62
CA VAL A 143 7.64 -5.42 0.62
C VAL A 143 9.05 -5.69 1.15
N ARG A 144 9.20 -6.41 2.27
CA ARG A 144 10.52 -6.71 2.85
C ARG A 144 11.39 -7.53 1.90
N ARG A 145 10.83 -8.57 1.28
CA ARG A 145 11.51 -9.40 0.27
C ARG A 145 11.88 -8.57 -0.95
N ALA A 146 10.94 -7.78 -1.47
CA ALA A 146 11.17 -6.95 -2.64
C ALA A 146 12.27 -5.92 -2.44
N PHE A 147 12.52 -5.44 -1.23
CA PHE A 147 13.64 -4.54 -0.95
C PHE A 147 14.82 -5.21 -0.25
N GLN A 148 14.81 -6.53 -0.07
CA GLN A 148 15.89 -7.27 0.60
C GLN A 148 16.23 -6.71 1.99
N PHE A 149 15.21 -6.35 2.77
CA PHE A 149 15.40 -5.79 4.13
C PHE A 149 15.93 -6.80 5.15
N ASP A 150 15.96 -8.08 4.79
CA ASP A 150 16.41 -9.18 5.63
C ASP A 150 17.72 -9.83 5.13
N GLU A 151 18.30 -9.33 4.03
CA GLU A 151 19.54 -9.86 3.43
C GLU A 151 20.71 -8.87 3.65
N GLU A 152 21.96 -9.36 3.73
CA GLU A 152 23.14 -8.50 3.85
C GLU A 152 23.87 -8.34 2.50
N PRO A 153 24.17 -7.11 2.04
CA PRO A 153 23.90 -5.84 2.70
C PRO A 153 22.40 -5.47 2.74
N VAL A 154 21.94 -4.94 3.88
CA VAL A 154 20.53 -4.60 4.09
C VAL A 154 20.03 -3.60 3.05
N GLY A 155 18.97 -4.01 2.35
CA GLY A 155 18.25 -3.12 1.45
C GLY A 155 18.87 -3.03 0.07
N GLN A 156 18.11 -2.46 -0.87
CA GLN A 156 18.66 -2.06 -2.17
C GLN A 156 19.16 -0.63 -2.18
N LEU A 157 20.39 -0.47 -1.69
CA LEU A 157 21.09 0.81 -1.66
C LEU A 157 21.44 1.34 -3.07
N ALA A 158 21.52 0.46 -4.07
CA ALA A 158 21.75 0.86 -5.47
C ALA A 158 20.57 1.64 -6.09
N LEU A 159 19.41 1.69 -5.43
CA LEU A 159 18.30 2.56 -5.82
C LEU A 159 18.62 4.05 -5.68
N PHE A 160 19.63 4.38 -4.87
CA PHE A 160 19.97 5.75 -4.47
C PHE A 160 21.21 6.31 -5.18
N ASP A 161 21.93 5.48 -5.95
CA ASP A 161 23.10 5.84 -6.77
C ASP A 161 22.70 6.29 -8.20
#